data_AF-A0A0H2QWD3-F1
#
_entry.id   AF-A0A0H2QWD3-F1
#
_cell.length_a   1.000
_cell.length_b   1.000
_cell.length_c   1.000
_cell.angle_alpha   90.00
_cell.angle_beta   90.00
_cell.angle_gamma   90.00
#
_symmetry.space_group_name_H-M   'P 1'
#
loop_
_entity.id
_entity.type
_entity.pdbx_description
1 polymer ?
#
loop_
_entity_poly.entity_id
_entity_poly.type
_entity_poly.pdbx_seq_one_letter_code
_entity_poly.pdbx_strand_id
1 'polypeptide(L)'
;VDFVARDLKKIVEYVVPEGREGLPNLMSTLQILDNWRNKRIIDPQIVDEIITSLDGRKASVQNDAPGGPDIPHAGAPTNDPSSTFSRNEVFRRIEEDRERHKRLRERRWVQPISYSNQPSQVASLIPLPENEEGDSNELAIDIEFDNEWETTSDWNEDDDEAIAEENNLCYPNFSDRMKLRKLQ
;
A
#
# COMPACT_ATOMS: atom_id res chain seq x y z
N VAL A 1 -8.82 -11.59 23.98
CA VAL A 1 -9.12 -12.03 22.59
C VAL A 1 -10.35 -12.92 22.54
N ASP A 2 -10.65 -13.63 23.63
CA ASP A 2 -11.69 -14.67 23.72
C ASP A 2 -13.09 -14.22 23.28
N PHE A 3 -13.51 -12.98 23.62
CA PHE A 3 -14.79 -12.43 23.14
C PHE A 3 -14.81 -12.22 21.63
N VAL A 4 -13.70 -11.76 21.05
CA VAL A 4 -13.55 -11.57 19.61
C VAL A 4 -13.54 -12.92 18.91
N ALA A 5 -12.82 -13.92 19.44
CA ALA A 5 -12.78 -15.26 18.88
C ALA A 5 -14.17 -15.92 18.88
N ARG A 6 -14.93 -15.80 19.98
CA ARG A 6 -16.31 -16.32 20.09
C ARG A 6 -17.25 -15.67 19.09
N ASP A 7 -17.20 -14.34 18.97
CA ASP A 7 -18.14 -13.57 18.17
C ASP A 7 -17.62 -13.29 16.74
N LEU A 8 -16.45 -13.82 16.37
CA LEU A 8 -15.79 -13.53 15.09
C LEU A 8 -16.71 -13.78 13.90
N LYS A 9 -17.41 -14.91 13.91
CA LYS A 9 -18.38 -15.26 12.87
C LYS A 9 -19.48 -14.20 12.72
N LYS A 10 -20.05 -13.74 13.84
CA LYS A 10 -21.09 -12.70 13.84
C LYS A 10 -20.55 -11.38 13.34
N ILE A 11 -19.34 -11.00 13.77
CA ILE A 11 -18.68 -9.76 13.33
C ILE A 11 -18.50 -9.79 11.81
N VAL A 12 -18.04 -10.92 11.25
CA VAL A 12 -17.87 -11.09 9.80
C VAL A 12 -19.21 -11.05 9.05
N GLU A 13 -20.27 -11.62 9.61
CA GLU A 13 -21.63 -11.53 9.03
C GLU A 13 -22.14 -10.07 8.96
N TYR A 14 -21.86 -9.24 9.97
CA TYR A 14 -22.22 -7.83 9.95
C TYR A 14 -21.36 -6.99 8.98
N VAL A 15 -20.08 -7.32 8.82
CA VAL A 15 -19.15 -6.57 7.94
C VAL A 15 -19.29 -7.00 6.48
N VAL A 16 -19.56 -8.29 6.25
CA VAL A 16 -19.70 -8.93 4.94
C VAL A 16 -21.02 -9.72 4.90
N PRO A 17 -22.16 -9.02 4.80
CA PRO A 17 -23.45 -9.67 4.59
C PRO A 17 -23.48 -10.45 3.27
N GLU A 18 -24.43 -11.37 3.13
CA GLU A 18 -24.54 -12.27 1.97
C GLU A 18 -24.89 -11.55 0.65
N GLY A 19 -25.40 -10.32 0.72
CA GLY A 19 -25.77 -9.51 -0.44
C GLY A 19 -24.60 -8.80 -1.15
N ARG A 20 -24.92 -8.07 -2.22
CA ARG A 20 -23.95 -7.28 -3.01
C ARG A 20 -23.26 -6.18 -2.17
N GLU A 21 -23.91 -5.73 -1.10
CA GLU A 21 -23.38 -4.74 -0.17
C GLU A 21 -22.15 -5.23 0.64
N GLY A 22 -21.96 -6.55 0.80
CA GLY A 22 -20.78 -7.12 1.46
C GLY A 22 -19.54 -7.20 0.58
N LEU A 23 -19.71 -7.16 -0.75
CA LEU A 23 -18.63 -7.36 -1.72
C LEU A 23 -17.46 -6.36 -1.58
N PRO A 24 -17.69 -5.05 -1.35
CA PRO A 24 -16.59 -4.10 -1.17
C PRO A 24 -15.68 -4.44 0.01
N ASN A 25 -16.22 -5.08 1.05
CA ASN A 25 -15.50 -5.43 2.28
C ASN A 25 -14.93 -6.86 2.26
N LEU A 26 -15.33 -7.69 1.30
CA LEU A 26 -14.94 -9.11 1.23
C LEU A 26 -13.41 -9.27 1.20
N MET A 27 -12.75 -8.58 0.27
CA MET A 27 -11.31 -8.74 0.03
C MET A 27 -10.48 -8.24 1.21
N SER A 28 -10.85 -7.10 1.79
CA SER A 28 -10.16 -6.55 2.97
C SER A 28 -10.38 -7.43 4.21
N THR A 29 -11.59 -7.99 4.38
CA THR A 29 -11.88 -8.93 5.46
C THR A 29 -11.04 -10.20 5.34
N LEU A 30 -10.92 -10.78 4.15
CA LEU A 30 -10.05 -11.94 3.90
C LEU A 30 -8.58 -11.62 4.23
N GLN A 31 -8.07 -10.47 3.80
CA GLN A 31 -6.70 -10.04 4.11
C GLN A 31 -6.46 -9.88 5.62
N ILE A 32 -7.43 -9.33 6.36
CA ILE A 32 -7.33 -9.17 7.81
C ILE A 32 -7.35 -10.54 8.51
N LEU A 33 -8.24 -11.44 8.09
CA LEU A 33 -8.32 -12.79 8.64
C LEU A 33 -7.02 -13.57 8.38
N ASP A 34 -6.44 -13.48 7.18
CA ASP A 34 -5.15 -14.12 6.88
C ASP A 34 -4.01 -13.51 7.71
N ASN A 35 -4.01 -12.19 7.91
CA ASN A 35 -3.04 -11.56 8.81
C ASN A 35 -3.17 -12.05 10.26
N TRP A 36 -4.40 -12.20 10.76
CA TRP A 36 -4.67 -12.68 12.12
C TRP A 36 -4.31 -14.15 12.29
N ARG A 37 -4.53 -14.96 11.25
CA ARG A 37 -4.09 -16.35 11.16
C ARG A 37 -2.57 -16.47 11.23
N ASN A 38 -1.86 -15.73 10.38
CA ASN A 38 -0.39 -15.76 10.30
C ASN A 38 0.27 -15.27 11.59
N LYS A 39 -0.32 -14.28 12.25
CA LYS A 39 0.15 -13.77 13.55
C LYS A 39 -0.36 -14.59 14.74
N ARG A 40 -1.17 -15.63 14.51
CA ARG A 40 -1.81 -16.47 15.55
C ARG A 40 -2.52 -15.64 16.64
N ILE A 41 -3.18 -14.56 16.24
CA ILE A 41 -3.94 -13.70 17.16
C ILE A 41 -5.15 -14.46 17.70
N ILE A 42 -5.83 -15.19 16.82
CA ILE A 42 -6.96 -16.09 17.10
C ILE A 42 -6.54 -17.50 16.68
N ASP A 43 -7.17 -18.53 17.27
CA ASP A 43 -6.98 -19.92 16.85
C ASP A 43 -7.13 -20.05 15.32
N PRO A 44 -6.08 -20.51 14.62
CA PRO A 44 -6.11 -20.69 13.17
C PRO A 44 -7.29 -21.52 12.68
N GLN A 45 -7.76 -22.51 13.46
CA GLN A 45 -8.90 -23.35 13.05
C GLN A 45 -10.19 -22.53 12.89
N ILE A 46 -10.47 -21.65 13.85
CA ILE A 46 -11.66 -20.78 13.83
C ILE A 46 -11.59 -19.83 12.63
N VAL A 47 -10.40 -19.31 12.33
CA VAL A 47 -10.21 -18.38 11.20
C VAL A 47 -10.35 -19.12 9.86
N ASP A 48 -9.78 -20.32 9.74
CA ASP A 48 -9.84 -21.14 8.52
C ASP A 48 -11.27 -21.56 8.17
N GLU A 49 -12.11 -21.88 9.16
CA GLU A 49 -13.54 -22.15 8.97
C GLU A 49 -14.26 -20.95 8.33
N ILE A 50 -13.96 -19.73 8.79
CA ILE A 50 -14.59 -18.50 8.30
C ILE A 50 -14.09 -18.14 6.90
N ILE A 51 -12.78 -18.26 6.65
CA ILE A 51 -12.19 -18.03 5.33
C ILE A 51 -12.82 -18.98 4.29
N THR A 52 -12.94 -20.27 4.62
CA THR A 52 -13.54 -21.28 3.73
C THR A 52 -14.99 -20.93 3.38
N SER A 53 -15.77 -20.45 4.37
CA SER A 53 -17.14 -19.98 4.14
C SER A 53 -17.20 -18.75 3.23
N LEU A 54 -16.28 -17.79 3.40
CA LEU A 54 -16.19 -16.57 2.59
C LEU A 54 -15.77 -16.87 1.14
N ASP A 55 -14.80 -17.76 0.92
CA ASP A 55 -14.33 -18.13 -0.42
C ASP A 55 -15.39 -18.88 -1.23
N GLY A 56 -16.19 -19.74 -0.59
CA GLY A 56 -17.36 -20.35 -1.22
C GLY A 56 -18.36 -19.31 -1.73
N ARG A 57 -18.59 -18.23 -0.96
CA ARG A 57 -19.46 -17.10 -1.39
C ARG A 57 -18.82 -16.30 -2.53
N LYS A 58 -17.52 -16.04 -2.48
CA LYS A 58 -16.78 -15.35 -3.55
C LYS A 58 -16.95 -16.05 -4.89
N ALA A 59 -16.82 -17.39 -4.91
CA ALA A 59 -16.98 -18.18 -6.12
C ALA A 59 -18.43 -18.10 -6.67
N SER A 60 -19.44 -18.14 -5.80
CA SER A 60 -20.84 -18.01 -6.20
C SER A 60 -21.12 -16.65 -6.87
N VAL A 61 -20.62 -15.56 -6.30
CA VAL A 61 -20.87 -14.20 -6.83
C VAL A 61 -20.11 -13.92 -8.12
N GLN A 62 -18.90 -14.47 -8.28
CA GLN A 62 -18.14 -14.34 -9.54
C GLN A 62 -18.81 -15.07 -10.71
N ASN A 63 -19.52 -16.17 -10.46
CA ASN A 63 -20.25 -16.91 -11.48
C ASN A 63 -21.57 -16.23 -11.90
N ASP A 64 -22.16 -15.40 -11.04
CA ASP A 64 -23.37 -14.60 -11.31
C ASP A 64 -23.08 -13.23 -11.97
N ALA A 65 -21.83 -12.96 -12.38
CA ALA A 65 -21.48 -11.73 -13.07
C ALA A 65 -22.04 -11.73 -14.53
N PRO A 66 -22.92 -10.79 -14.90
CA PRO A 66 -23.41 -10.67 -16.27
C PRO A 66 -22.34 -9.99 -17.12
N GLY A 67 -21.52 -10.79 -17.81
CA GLY A 67 -20.38 -10.29 -18.58
C GLY A 67 -19.87 -11.24 -19.65
N GLY A 68 -20.77 -11.87 -20.39
CA GLY A 68 -20.46 -12.44 -21.72
C GLY A 68 -20.71 -11.36 -22.79
N PRO A 69 -19.87 -11.24 -23.83
CA PRO A 69 -20.03 -10.20 -24.85
C PRO A 69 -21.00 -10.70 -25.91
N ASP A 70 -22.30 -10.39 -25.78
CA ASP A 70 -23.27 -10.38 -26.90
C ASP A 70 -24.57 -9.67 -26.46
N ILE A 71 -25.00 -8.66 -27.23
CA ILE A 71 -26.18 -7.78 -27.02
C ILE A 71 -27.35 -8.35 -27.87
N PRO A 72 -28.64 -8.39 -27.43
CA PRO A 72 -29.47 -7.19 -27.35
C PRO A 72 -30.51 -7.05 -26.23
N HIS A 73 -30.74 -5.77 -25.94
CA HIS A 73 -31.67 -5.13 -25.01
C HIS A 73 -33.13 -5.63 -25.12
N ALA A 74 -33.66 -6.27 -24.08
CA ALA A 74 -35.11 -6.42 -23.88
C ALA A 74 -35.46 -6.69 -22.40
N GLY A 75 -35.96 -5.66 -21.72
CA GLY A 75 -37.04 -5.75 -20.72
C GLY A 75 -36.86 -6.64 -19.49
N ALA A 76 -36.23 -6.13 -18.44
CA ALA A 76 -36.68 -6.32 -17.06
C ALA A 76 -35.91 -5.37 -16.11
N PRO A 77 -36.51 -4.27 -15.61
CA PRO A 77 -35.94 -3.58 -14.46
C PRO A 77 -36.36 -4.38 -13.23
N THR A 78 -35.56 -5.36 -12.80
CA THR A 78 -35.57 -5.75 -11.38
C THR A 78 -34.86 -4.64 -10.61
N ASN A 79 -35.51 -3.48 -10.58
CA ASN A 79 -35.29 -2.42 -9.62
C ASN A 79 -35.65 -3.04 -8.27
N ASP A 80 -34.68 -3.66 -7.61
CA ASP A 80 -34.64 -3.63 -6.16
C ASP A 80 -33.78 -2.42 -5.76
N PRO A 81 -34.39 -1.22 -5.63
CA PRO A 81 -33.69 0.00 -5.23
C PRO A 81 -33.20 -0.05 -3.76
N SER A 82 -33.41 -1.15 -3.03
CA SER A 82 -33.08 -1.24 -1.61
C SER A 82 -31.64 -1.70 -1.31
N SER A 83 -30.92 -2.31 -2.25
CA SER A 83 -29.57 -2.88 -2.02
C SER A 83 -28.43 -2.13 -2.74
N THR A 84 -28.70 -0.91 -3.21
CA THR A 84 -27.64 -0.01 -3.69
C THR A 84 -27.36 1.02 -2.61
N PHE A 85 -26.09 1.15 -2.19
CA PHE A 85 -25.68 2.13 -1.20
C PHE A 85 -26.25 3.51 -1.54
N SER A 86 -26.75 4.22 -0.51
CA SER A 86 -27.21 5.60 -0.72
C SER A 86 -26.07 6.43 -1.33
N ARG A 87 -26.40 7.40 -2.19
CA ARG A 87 -25.39 8.25 -2.83
C ARG A 87 -24.44 8.91 -1.82
N ASN A 88 -24.96 9.31 -0.66
CA ASN A 88 -24.17 9.88 0.44
C ASN A 88 -23.19 8.86 1.04
N GLU A 89 -23.64 7.62 1.23
CA GLU A 89 -22.80 6.52 1.70
C GLU A 89 -21.69 6.17 0.70
N VAL A 90 -22.00 6.17 -0.59
CA VAL A 90 -20.99 5.97 -1.65
C VAL A 90 -19.93 7.07 -1.60
N PHE A 91 -20.32 8.35 -1.54
CA PHE A 91 -19.35 9.45 -1.43
C PHE A 91 -18.53 9.40 -0.14
N ARG A 92 -19.16 9.06 0.98
CA ARG A 92 -18.46 8.88 2.26
C ARG A 92 -17.38 7.81 2.13
N ARG A 93 -17.70 6.66 1.52
CA ARG A 93 -16.72 5.58 1.28
C ARG A 93 -15.60 5.99 0.34
N ILE A 94 -15.91 6.70 -0.73
CA ILE A 94 -14.89 7.23 -1.66
C ILE A 94 -13.92 8.14 -0.91
N GLU A 95 -14.45 9.03 -0.06
CA GLU A 95 -13.61 9.96 0.70
C GLU A 95 -12.79 9.24 1.77
N GLU A 96 -13.36 8.25 2.47
CA GLU A 96 -12.63 7.42 3.43
C GLU A 96 -11.49 6.64 2.76
N ASP A 97 -11.72 6.06 1.59
CA ASP A 97 -10.69 5.33 0.85
C ASP A 97 -9.62 6.28 0.29
N ARG A 98 -10.02 7.46 -0.19
CA ARG A 98 -9.09 8.53 -0.60
C ARG A 98 -8.19 8.95 0.56
N GLU A 99 -8.76 9.14 1.74
CA GLU A 99 -8.02 9.54 2.94
C GLU A 99 -7.14 8.40 3.47
N ARG A 100 -7.58 7.14 3.36
CA ARG A 100 -6.75 5.96 3.67
C ARG A 100 -5.52 5.89 2.75
N HIS A 101 -5.73 6.02 1.44
CA HIS A 101 -4.63 6.01 0.47
C HIS A 101 -3.68 7.19 0.67
N LYS A 102 -4.21 8.36 0.99
CA LYS A 102 -3.42 9.54 1.36
C LYS A 102 -2.51 9.25 2.55
N ARG A 103 -3.05 8.77 3.68
CA ARG A 103 -2.24 8.42 4.86
C ARG A 103 -1.22 7.31 4.59
N LEU A 104 -1.56 6.33 3.75
CA LEU A 104 -0.64 5.26 3.38
C LEU A 104 0.55 5.80 2.58
N ARG A 105 0.30 6.71 1.62
CA ARG A 105 1.35 7.38 0.86
C ARG A 105 2.18 8.30 1.74
N GLU A 106 1.57 9.09 2.61
CA GLU A 106 2.29 9.94 3.56
C GLU A 106 3.23 9.11 4.46
N ARG A 107 2.76 7.96 4.96
CA ARG A 107 3.58 7.07 5.79
C ARG A 107 4.70 6.38 5.01
N ARG A 108 4.52 6.12 3.71
CA ARG A 108 5.50 5.38 2.88
C ARG A 108 6.85 6.11 2.79
N TRP A 109 6.85 7.44 2.86
CA TRP A 109 8.05 8.27 2.76
C TRP A 109 8.63 8.65 4.13
N VAL A 110 8.05 8.15 5.23
CA VAL A 110 8.60 8.40 6.58
C VAL A 110 9.79 7.47 6.78
N GLN A 111 10.99 8.05 6.80
CA GLN A 111 12.21 7.33 7.17
C GLN A 111 12.22 7.05 8.68
N PRO A 112 12.62 5.84 9.12
CA PRO A 112 12.80 5.54 10.53
C PRO A 112 13.93 6.41 11.13
N ILE A 113 13.57 7.30 12.05
CA ILE A 113 14.57 8.04 12.84
C ILE A 113 14.95 7.23 14.08
N SER A 114 16.17 6.71 14.11
CA SER A 114 16.74 6.19 15.35
C SER A 114 17.05 7.36 16.29
N TYR A 115 16.42 7.39 17.46
CA TYR A 115 16.78 8.29 18.56
C TYR A 115 18.09 7.84 19.21
N SER A 116 19.16 7.72 18.43
CA SER A 116 20.51 7.69 18.98
C SER A 116 20.85 9.13 19.32
N ASN A 117 21.19 9.38 20.58
CA ASN A 117 21.47 10.70 21.15
C ASN A 117 22.78 11.33 20.63
N GLN A 118 23.23 10.95 19.43
CA GLN A 118 24.42 11.46 18.78
C GLN A 118 24.01 12.50 17.74
N PRO A 119 24.65 13.69 17.72
CA PRO A 119 24.36 14.68 16.71
C PRO A 119 24.59 14.06 15.32
N SER A 120 23.56 14.18 14.48
CA SER A 120 23.60 13.81 13.06
C SER A 120 24.85 14.40 12.41
N GLN A 121 25.89 13.58 12.28
CA GLN A 121 27.02 13.88 11.42
C GLN A 121 26.61 13.42 10.03
N VAL A 122 25.80 14.24 9.38
CA VAL A 122 25.50 14.09 7.96
C VAL A 122 26.81 13.88 7.20
N ALA A 123 26.94 12.71 6.56
CA ALA A 123 28.03 12.35 5.65
C ALA A 123 29.44 12.18 6.25
N SER A 124 29.60 11.47 7.37
CA SER A 124 30.92 11.00 7.80
C SER A 124 31.13 9.53 7.44
N LEU A 125 31.78 9.28 6.29
CA LEU A 125 32.28 7.96 5.84
C LEU A 125 33.42 7.41 6.74
N ILE A 126 33.45 7.76 8.02
CA ILE A 126 34.49 7.34 8.96
C ILE A 126 34.11 5.94 9.47
N PRO A 127 34.94 4.91 9.23
CA PRO A 127 34.79 3.64 9.92
C PRO A 127 34.89 3.91 11.43
N LEU A 128 33.76 3.82 12.13
CA LEU A 128 33.78 3.84 13.58
C LEU A 128 34.53 2.58 14.04
N PRO A 129 35.49 2.69 14.98
CA PRO A 129 36.15 1.51 15.52
C PRO A 129 35.09 0.58 16.10
N GLU A 130 35.19 -0.72 15.78
CA GLU A 130 34.39 -1.79 16.37
C GLU A 130 34.45 -1.64 17.89
N ASN A 131 33.38 -1.13 18.50
CA ASN A 131 33.26 -1.16 19.94
C ASN A 131 33.05 -2.64 20.31
N GLU A 132 34.00 -3.23 21.03
CA GLU A 132 34.08 -4.64 21.44
C GLU A 132 32.94 -5.12 22.37
N GLU A 133 31.77 -4.47 22.36
CA GLU A 133 30.66 -4.81 23.24
C GLU A 133 29.36 -4.92 22.45
N GLY A 134 29.27 -5.96 21.61
CA GLY A 134 28.10 -6.80 21.39
C GLY A 134 26.73 -6.19 21.07
N ASP A 135 26.60 -4.88 20.84
CA ASP A 135 25.34 -4.24 20.49
C ASP A 135 25.32 -4.00 18.98
N SER A 136 25.04 -5.09 18.26
CA SER A 136 24.72 -5.14 16.83
C SER A 136 23.39 -4.42 16.52
N ASN A 137 23.14 -3.27 17.12
CA ASN A 137 22.02 -2.43 16.74
C ASN A 137 22.37 -1.82 15.37
N GLU A 138 21.89 -2.48 14.30
CA GLU A 138 21.89 -1.97 12.93
C GLU A 138 21.60 -0.47 12.97
N LEU A 139 22.57 0.35 12.55
CA LEU A 139 22.40 1.79 12.63
C LEU A 139 21.23 2.17 11.72
N ALA A 140 20.48 3.23 12.06
CA ALA A 140 19.42 3.74 11.18
C ALA A 140 19.95 4.01 9.75
N ILE A 141 21.23 4.38 9.64
CA ILE A 141 21.93 4.62 8.38
C ILE A 141 22.09 3.32 7.58
N ASP A 142 22.42 2.21 8.24
CA ASP A 142 22.55 0.90 7.58
C ASP A 142 21.19 0.43 7.06
N ILE A 143 20.12 0.64 7.84
CA ILE A 143 18.74 0.33 7.45
C ILE A 143 18.27 1.25 6.30
N GLU A 144 18.60 2.54 6.32
CA GLU A 144 18.29 3.48 5.23
C GLU A 144 18.99 3.05 3.94
N PHE A 145 20.30 2.80 4.00
CA PHE A 145 21.09 2.38 2.85
C PHE A 145 20.59 1.07 2.25
N ASP A 146 20.35 0.04 3.06
CA ASP A 146 19.85 -1.25 2.56
C ASP A 146 18.49 -1.10 1.89
N ASN A 147 17.60 -0.28 2.45
CA ASN A 147 16.29 -0.01 1.84
C ASN A 147 16.42 0.74 0.51
N GLU A 148 17.25 1.78 0.45
CA GLU A 148 17.51 2.53 -0.79
C GLU A 148 18.14 1.64 -1.85
N TRP A 149 19.12 0.83 -1.46
CA TRP A 149 19.81 -0.09 -2.34
C TRP A 149 18.87 -1.15 -2.94
N GLU A 150 18.05 -1.81 -2.11
CA GLU A 150 17.07 -2.80 -2.56
C GLU A 150 15.93 -2.21 -3.42
N THR A 151 15.70 -0.90 -3.30
CA THR A 151 14.66 -0.19 -4.08
C THR A 151 15.22 0.68 -5.20
N THR A 152 16.53 0.68 -5.41
CA THR A 152 17.18 1.46 -6.47
C THR A 152 16.68 0.92 -7.82
N SER A 153 16.00 1.77 -8.58
CA SER A 153 15.58 1.45 -9.94
C SER A 153 16.73 1.68 -10.93
N ASP A 154 16.70 0.96 -12.05
CA ASP A 154 17.60 1.22 -13.16
C ASP A 154 17.43 2.65 -13.68
N TRP A 155 18.54 3.23 -14.11
CA TRP A 155 18.60 4.53 -14.77
C TRP A 155 17.72 4.60 -16.01
N ASN A 156 16.96 5.67 -16.18
CA ASN A 156 16.02 5.82 -17.29
C ASN A 156 16.07 7.23 -17.96
N GLU A 157 15.17 7.45 -18.92
CA GLU A 157 15.07 8.70 -19.68
C GLU A 157 14.67 9.91 -18.79
N ASP A 158 13.85 9.69 -17.77
CA ASP A 158 13.45 10.75 -16.82
C ASP A 158 14.67 11.24 -16.01
N ASP A 159 15.63 10.35 -15.70
CA ASP A 159 16.88 10.74 -15.01
C ASP A 159 17.78 11.61 -15.91
N ASP A 160 17.90 11.25 -17.19
CA ASP A 160 18.65 12.04 -18.19
C ASP A 160 18.02 13.42 -18.40
N GLU A 161 16.68 13.49 -18.47
CA GLU A 161 15.91 14.73 -18.57
C GLU A 161 16.11 15.61 -17.32
N ALA A 162 15.98 15.04 -16.12
CA ALA A 162 16.17 15.75 -14.86
C ALA A 162 17.57 16.37 -14.74
N ILE A 163 18.62 15.65 -15.13
CA ILE A 163 20.00 16.19 -15.14
C ILE A 163 20.17 17.29 -16.18
N ALA A 164 19.59 17.13 -17.37
CA ALA A 164 19.67 18.15 -18.40
C ALA A 164 18.98 19.45 -17.93
N GLU A 165 17.81 19.34 -17.30
CA GLU A 165 17.08 20.47 -16.71
C GLU A 165 17.89 21.15 -15.60
N GLU A 166 18.43 20.38 -14.65
CA GLU A 166 19.25 20.93 -13.55
C GLU A 166 20.50 21.65 -14.08
N ASN A 167 21.21 21.04 -15.03
CA ASN A 167 22.39 21.65 -15.65
C ASN A 167 22.07 22.98 -16.34
N ASN A 168 20.93 23.07 -17.02
CA ASN A 168 20.49 24.32 -17.66
C ASN A 168 20.14 25.40 -16.63
N LEU A 169 19.59 25.01 -15.47
CA LEU A 169 19.29 25.94 -14.37
C LEU A 169 20.56 26.44 -13.67
N CYS A 170 21.50 25.54 -13.36
CA CYS A 170 22.74 25.86 -12.65
C CYS A 170 23.75 26.59 -13.55
N TYR A 171 23.79 26.25 -14.84
CA TYR A 171 24.73 26.79 -15.80
C TYR A 171 24.06 27.26 -17.10
N PRO A 172 23.19 28.28 -17.05
CA PRO A 172 22.40 28.73 -18.20
C PRO A 172 23.22 29.20 -19.41
N ASN A 173 24.48 29.58 -19.20
CA ASN A 173 25.40 30.02 -20.25
C ASN A 173 26.55 29.03 -20.51
N PHE A 174 26.43 27.78 -20.06
CA PHE A 174 27.51 26.78 -20.20
C PHE A 174 27.87 26.52 -21.66
N SER A 175 26.86 26.36 -22.51
CA SER A 175 27.03 26.15 -23.94
C SER A 175 27.73 27.33 -24.62
N ASP A 176 27.41 28.56 -24.23
CA ASP A 176 28.06 29.76 -24.78
C ASP A 176 29.50 29.89 -24.28
N ARG A 177 29.76 29.59 -23.00
CA ARG A 177 31.13 29.55 -22.45
C ARG A 177 31.99 28.47 -23.11
N MET A 178 31.44 27.30 -23.41
CA MET A 178 32.17 26.22 -24.07
C MET A 178 32.42 26.50 -25.56
N LYS A 179 31.47 27.15 -26.25
CA LYS A 179 31.66 27.61 -27.63
C LYS A 179 32.77 28.67 -27.72
N LEU A 180 32.83 29.61 -26.77
CA LEU A 180 33.91 30.60 -26.70
C LEU A 180 35.29 29.97 -26.48
N ARG A 181 35.39 28.85 -25.74
CA ARG A 181 36.67 28.16 -25.51
C ARG A 181 37.16 27.31 -26.69
N LYS A 182 36.27 26.87 -27.58
CA LYS A 182 36.65 26.11 -28.80
C LYS A 182 37.11 27.02 -29.96
N LEU A 183 36.93 28.33 -29.85
CA LEU A 183 37.31 29.34 -30.84
C LEU A 183 38.68 29.98 -30.58
N GLN A 184 39.44 29.45 -29.62
CA GLN A 184 40.79 29.87 -29.26
C GLN A 184 41.76 28.70 -29.41
#